data_AF-A0A3D2CGN6-F1
#
_entry.id   AF-A0A3D2CGN6-F1
#
_cell.length_a   1.000
_cell.length_b   1.000
_cell.length_c   1.000
_cell.angle_alpha   90.00
_cell.angle_beta   90.00
_cell.angle_gamma   90.00
#
_symmetry.space_group_name_H-M   'P 1'
#
loop_
_entity.id
_entity.type
_entity.pdbx_description
1 polymer ?
#
loop_
_entity_poly.entity_id
_entity_poly.type
_entity_poly.pdbx_seq_one_letter_code
_entity_poly.pdbx_strand_id
1 'polypeptide(L)'
;MVDSEGEARVWRGGGPHAVVGRGVAPMGRLPYGAEVDDPEIEMRALVGCLFLVACSAGADKSSTPEGGSGSGADDTAASSETDRPDDGADTGGDSADTADSGDTADTDATEDTGTDQTWPLEGAGTLTGSCGDILTPAILADPTPLLLQTELDLGAEGFDPDTLSEGGTEIWTDGNLGGSSAESEVVAYEVLYRCEAATLLKTEGEIVYRDPGGKKTDFLVELDGTRVGVSVTRAVGWPREDPYTTEQATDLLADKLGDIPLSSANVAEEDAWSRQILSVIAYEPGHATSIESAWDLLTPEVRGDTILFVTATLGEDDALY
;
A
#
# COMPACT_ATOMS: atom_id res chain seq x y z
N MET A 1 64.51 27.87 17.87
CA MET A 1 64.93 26.44 17.90
C MET A 1 63.66 25.63 17.74
N VAL A 2 63.20 25.53 16.50
CA VAL A 2 63.37 24.43 15.53
C VAL A 2 62.07 23.63 15.51
N ASP A 3 61.37 23.79 14.40
CA ASP A 3 60.23 23.00 13.93
C ASP A 3 60.54 21.50 13.85
N SER A 4 59.53 20.65 13.92
CA SER A 4 59.49 19.46 13.08
C SER A 4 58.10 18.80 13.09
N GLU A 5 57.52 18.79 11.89
CA GLU A 5 56.42 17.98 11.40
C GLU A 5 56.74 16.46 11.41
N GLY A 6 55.72 15.63 11.24
CA GLY A 6 55.84 14.25 10.77
C GLY A 6 54.64 13.39 11.18
N GLU A 7 54.03 12.54 10.36
CA GLU A 7 54.15 12.23 8.93
C GLU A 7 52.98 11.29 8.61
N ALA A 8 52.37 11.45 7.43
CA ALA A 8 51.31 10.58 6.93
C ALA A 8 51.86 9.22 6.49
N ARG A 9 51.18 8.12 6.86
CA ARG A 9 51.47 6.79 6.32
C ARG A 9 50.63 6.49 5.08
N VAL A 10 51.32 6.54 3.95
CA VAL A 10 50.93 5.96 2.67
C VAL A 10 50.97 4.43 2.76
N TRP A 11 49.88 3.76 2.39
CA TRP A 11 49.89 2.34 2.02
C TRP A 11 49.80 2.24 0.49
N ARG A 12 50.86 1.74 -0.14
CA ARG A 12 50.87 1.29 -1.54
C ARG A 12 51.61 -0.04 -1.63
N GLY A 13 51.01 -0.97 -2.39
CA GLY A 13 51.74 -1.90 -3.25
C GLY A 13 51.63 -3.36 -2.87
N GLY A 14 51.12 -4.18 -3.81
CA GLY A 14 51.21 -5.63 -3.66
C GLY A 14 50.54 -6.51 -4.71
N GLY A 15 50.56 -6.12 -6.00
CA GLY A 15 50.64 -6.90 -7.26
C GLY A 15 50.16 -8.37 -7.43
N PRO A 16 50.16 -8.86 -8.70
CA PRO A 16 49.19 -9.83 -9.20
C PRO A 16 49.74 -11.26 -9.36
N HIS A 17 48.86 -12.26 -9.31
CA HIS A 17 49.15 -13.62 -9.78
C HIS A 17 48.23 -14.03 -10.92
N ALA A 18 48.85 -14.43 -12.03
CA ALA A 18 48.24 -14.85 -13.28
C ALA A 18 48.04 -16.38 -13.36
N VAL A 19 46.89 -16.75 -13.91
CA VAL A 19 46.61 -17.75 -14.98
C VAL A 19 47.42 -19.05 -15.05
N VAL A 20 46.73 -20.18 -14.81
CA VAL A 20 46.83 -21.49 -15.49
C VAL A 20 45.43 -22.15 -15.28
N GLY A 21 44.69 -22.81 -16.18
CA GLY A 21 44.92 -23.38 -17.50
C GLY A 21 44.16 -24.71 -17.60
N ARG A 22 43.04 -24.73 -18.35
CA ARG A 22 42.34 -25.85 -19.05
C ARG A 22 42.16 -27.23 -18.39
N GLY A 23 40.90 -27.67 -18.37
CA GLY A 23 40.48 -29.08 -18.45
C GLY A 23 39.05 -29.18 -18.98
N VAL A 24 38.84 -29.88 -20.09
CA VAL A 24 37.55 -30.05 -20.79
C VAL A 24 37.15 -31.53 -20.80
N ALA A 25 35.85 -31.77 -20.59
CA ALA A 25 35.00 -32.93 -20.93
C ALA A 25 35.06 -34.21 -20.07
N PRO A 26 34.04 -35.10 -20.10
CA PRO A 26 32.68 -35.00 -20.70
C PRO A 26 31.54 -35.40 -19.72
N MET A 27 30.30 -34.93 -19.93
CA MET A 27 29.11 -35.57 -19.35
C MET A 27 28.07 -35.88 -20.43
N GLY A 28 27.99 -37.18 -20.74
CA GLY A 28 26.76 -37.96 -20.68
C GLY A 28 25.53 -37.46 -21.44
N ARG A 29 25.39 -37.96 -22.67
CA ARG A 29 24.11 -38.06 -23.39
C ARG A 29 23.18 -39.02 -22.63
N LEU A 30 22.02 -38.55 -22.15
CA LEU A 30 20.95 -39.44 -21.70
C LEU A 30 19.92 -39.67 -22.82
N PRO A 31 19.38 -40.88 -22.95
CA PRO A 31 18.59 -41.29 -24.09
C PRO A 31 17.13 -40.81 -24.06
N TYR A 32 16.68 -40.62 -25.29
CA TYR A 32 15.33 -40.48 -25.81
C TYR A 32 14.47 -41.72 -25.52
N GLY A 33 13.18 -41.53 -25.23
CA GLY A 33 12.12 -42.50 -25.53
C GLY A 33 11.52 -43.27 -24.36
N ALA A 34 10.36 -42.82 -23.89
CA ALA A 34 9.26 -43.71 -23.50
C ALA A 34 7.95 -42.94 -23.72
N GLU A 35 7.33 -43.21 -24.87
CA GLU A 35 5.91 -42.99 -25.13
C GLU A 35 5.08 -43.73 -24.07
N VAL A 36 4.08 -43.05 -23.51
CA VAL A 36 2.92 -43.71 -22.92
C VAL A 36 1.69 -42.98 -23.48
N ASP A 37 1.05 -43.65 -24.43
CA ASP A 37 -0.32 -43.39 -24.86
C ASP A 37 -1.29 -43.46 -23.66
N ASP A 38 -2.05 -42.37 -23.47
CA ASP A 38 -3.53 -42.26 -23.37
C ASP A 38 -4.37 -43.48 -22.87
N PRO A 39 -5.60 -43.33 -22.28
CA PRO A 39 -6.48 -42.15 -22.34
C PRO A 39 -7.43 -41.91 -21.12
N GLU A 40 -8.30 -40.91 -21.27
CA GLU A 40 -9.62 -40.73 -20.62
C GLU A 40 -9.71 -40.54 -19.10
N ILE A 41 -9.97 -39.29 -18.66
CA ILE A 41 -10.90 -39.07 -17.53
C ILE A 41 -11.95 -38.04 -17.95
N GLU A 42 -13.15 -38.58 -18.19
CA GLU A 42 -14.41 -37.86 -18.33
C GLU A 42 -14.74 -37.01 -17.09
N MET A 43 -15.03 -35.74 -17.33
CA MET A 43 -16.32 -35.10 -17.04
C MET A 43 -17.22 -35.79 -15.98
N ARG A 44 -17.27 -35.26 -14.75
CA ARG A 44 -18.46 -35.32 -13.88
C ARG A 44 -18.63 -34.06 -13.04
N ALA A 45 -19.41 -33.14 -13.58
CA ALA A 45 -20.29 -32.29 -12.78
C ALA A 45 -21.42 -33.17 -12.23
N LEU A 46 -21.67 -33.16 -10.91
CA LEU A 46 -23.01 -33.23 -10.32
C LEU A 46 -22.96 -33.08 -8.79
N VAL A 47 -23.67 -32.07 -8.29
CA VAL A 47 -24.73 -32.16 -7.27
C VAL A 47 -24.36 -32.77 -5.91
N GLY A 48 -24.33 -31.87 -4.92
CA GLY A 48 -25.35 -31.78 -3.89
C GLY A 48 -25.47 -32.94 -2.90
N CYS A 49 -25.22 -32.64 -1.62
CA CYS A 49 -26.22 -32.80 -0.56
C CYS A 49 -25.63 -32.48 0.82
N LEU A 50 -26.36 -31.63 1.54
CA LEU A 50 -26.89 -31.93 2.87
C LEU A 50 -25.86 -32.23 3.97
N PHE A 51 -25.38 -31.18 4.65
CA PHE A 51 -24.96 -31.34 6.04
C PHE A 51 -26.11 -31.02 6.99
N LEU A 52 -26.45 -32.07 7.73
CA LEU A 52 -27.43 -32.18 8.79
C LEU A 52 -27.25 -31.12 9.88
N VAL A 53 -28.36 -30.46 10.21
CA VAL A 53 -28.62 -29.87 11.51
C VAL A 53 -28.68 -30.99 12.55
N ALA A 54 -27.75 -30.98 13.50
CA ALA A 54 -27.83 -31.78 14.72
C ALA A 54 -28.03 -30.86 15.92
N CYS A 55 -29.23 -30.90 16.48
CA CYS A 55 -29.55 -30.34 17.79
C CYS A 55 -28.76 -31.08 18.88
N SER A 56 -28.09 -30.34 19.76
CA SER A 56 -27.82 -30.81 21.12
C SER A 56 -28.35 -29.78 22.11
N ALA A 57 -29.22 -30.29 22.98
CA ALA A 57 -29.90 -29.57 24.04
C ALA A 57 -29.08 -29.62 25.33
N GLY A 58 -29.19 -28.55 26.12
CA GLY A 58 -29.09 -28.59 27.58
C GLY A 58 -27.89 -27.86 28.19
N ALA A 59 -28.15 -26.70 28.81
CA ALA A 59 -28.13 -26.60 30.26
C ALA A 59 -28.54 -25.19 30.71
N ASP A 60 -29.59 -25.15 31.55
CA ASP A 60 -30.05 -24.04 32.35
C ASP A 60 -28.95 -23.27 33.09
N LYS A 61 -29.02 -21.94 33.08
CA LYS A 61 -28.87 -21.13 34.30
C LYS A 61 -29.80 -19.91 34.27
N SER A 62 -30.71 -19.92 35.23
CA SER A 62 -31.59 -18.82 35.61
C SER A 62 -30.82 -17.72 36.34
N SER A 63 -31.11 -16.46 36.00
CA SER A 63 -31.28 -15.37 36.97
C SER A 63 -31.78 -14.10 36.25
N THR A 64 -33.05 -13.77 36.48
CA THR A 64 -33.64 -12.42 36.35
C THR A 64 -33.98 -11.95 37.78
N PRO A 65 -34.44 -10.70 38.02
CA PRO A 65 -34.47 -9.49 37.19
C PRO A 65 -34.06 -8.21 37.97
N GLU A 66 -33.95 -7.09 37.26
CA GLU A 66 -34.33 -5.69 37.64
C GLU A 66 -33.77 -4.80 36.51
N GLY A 67 -34.48 -3.92 35.80
CA GLY A 67 -35.68 -3.15 36.11
C GLY A 67 -35.35 -1.69 35.75
N GLY A 68 -35.93 -1.13 34.68
CA GLY A 68 -35.67 0.27 34.33
C GLY A 68 -36.19 0.70 32.95
N SER A 69 -37.50 0.91 32.86
CA SER A 69 -38.14 1.67 31.77
C SER A 69 -37.84 3.17 31.89
N GLY A 70 -37.66 3.84 30.75
CA GLY A 70 -37.59 5.29 30.67
C GLY A 70 -37.88 5.78 29.25
N SER A 71 -39.16 5.86 28.91
CA SER A 71 -39.71 6.53 27.73
C SER A 71 -39.85 8.04 27.95
N GLY A 72 -39.63 8.83 26.91
CA GLY A 72 -40.07 10.24 26.80
C GLY A 72 -39.31 10.92 25.67
N ALA A 73 -39.86 11.06 24.46
CA ALA A 73 -40.94 11.96 24.02
C ALA A 73 -40.43 13.37 23.65
N ASP A 74 -40.67 13.70 22.37
CA ASP A 74 -40.98 15.00 21.77
C ASP A 74 -40.18 16.25 22.18
N ASP A 75 -39.52 16.87 21.19
CA ASP A 75 -39.71 18.29 20.89
C ASP A 75 -39.17 18.58 19.46
N THR A 76 -39.97 18.96 18.46
CA THR A 76 -40.64 20.24 18.19
C THR A 76 -39.88 21.08 17.14
N ALA A 77 -40.66 21.54 16.16
CA ALA A 77 -40.34 22.22 14.91
C ALA A 77 -39.63 23.60 15.01
N ALA A 78 -38.94 23.98 13.92
CA ALA A 78 -38.93 25.30 13.25
C ALA A 78 -37.89 25.24 12.10
N SER A 79 -38.21 25.34 10.80
CA SER A 79 -38.70 26.50 10.04
C SER A 79 -37.86 27.77 10.25
N SER A 80 -36.98 28.12 9.28
CA SER A 80 -37.06 29.41 8.59
C SER A 80 -35.90 29.62 7.61
N GLU A 81 -36.29 30.10 6.45
CA GLU A 81 -35.52 30.60 5.31
C GLU A 81 -34.51 31.70 5.69
N THR A 82 -33.42 31.78 4.92
CA THR A 82 -32.87 33.08 4.52
C THR A 82 -32.32 32.98 3.11
N ASP A 83 -33.08 33.55 2.18
CA ASP A 83 -32.61 34.17 0.95
C ASP A 83 -31.33 34.98 1.15
N ARG A 84 -30.39 34.87 0.21
CA ARG A 84 -29.56 36.01 -0.21
C ARG A 84 -29.19 35.92 -1.70
N PRO A 85 -28.97 37.07 -2.36
CA PRO A 85 -29.33 37.27 -3.75
C PRO A 85 -28.17 37.13 -4.74
N ASP A 86 -28.59 36.84 -5.96
CA ASP A 86 -28.18 37.42 -7.25
C ASP A 86 -27.42 38.76 -7.18
N ASP A 87 -26.26 38.81 -7.82
CA ASP A 87 -25.55 39.96 -8.44
C ASP A 87 -24.33 39.34 -9.18
N GLY A 88 -24.12 39.36 -10.49
CA GLY A 88 -24.51 40.33 -11.51
C GLY A 88 -23.31 41.21 -11.88
N ALA A 89 -22.42 40.75 -12.78
CA ALA A 89 -21.50 41.53 -13.66
C ALA A 89 -20.53 40.53 -14.33
N ASP A 90 -20.47 40.27 -15.63
CA ASP A 90 -20.52 41.11 -16.84
C ASP A 90 -19.53 42.29 -16.85
N THR A 91 -18.31 42.01 -17.33
CA THR A 91 -17.52 42.98 -18.10
C THR A 91 -16.78 42.25 -19.21
N GLY A 92 -17.33 42.37 -20.42
CA GLY A 92 -16.58 42.20 -21.66
C GLY A 92 -15.40 43.18 -21.77
N GLY A 93 -14.39 42.75 -22.52
CA GLY A 93 -13.20 43.55 -22.82
C GLY A 93 -12.50 42.98 -24.05
N ASP A 94 -13.06 43.25 -25.21
CA ASP A 94 -12.36 43.24 -26.50
C ASP A 94 -11.08 44.08 -26.37
N SER A 95 -9.94 43.54 -26.80
CA SER A 95 -8.89 44.38 -27.38
C SER A 95 -8.05 43.59 -28.37
N ALA A 96 -8.09 44.11 -29.59
CA ALA A 96 -7.46 43.61 -30.80
C ALA A 96 -5.94 43.76 -30.81
N ASP A 97 -5.35 42.98 -31.71
CA ASP A 97 -4.21 43.30 -32.58
C ASP A 97 -2.93 43.86 -31.95
N THR A 98 -1.89 43.02 -31.96
CA THR A 98 -0.62 43.39 -32.61
C THR A 98 0.07 42.14 -33.13
N ALA A 99 0.13 42.02 -34.46
CA ALA A 99 1.09 41.18 -35.15
C ALA A 99 2.51 41.70 -34.88
N ASP A 100 3.43 40.82 -34.49
CA ASP A 100 4.85 41.04 -34.71
C ASP A 100 5.51 39.76 -35.22
N SER A 101 6.20 39.93 -36.34
CA SER A 101 6.92 38.91 -37.08
C SER A 101 8.36 38.89 -36.57
N GLY A 102 8.74 37.81 -35.91
CA GLY A 102 10.11 37.57 -35.45
C GLY A 102 10.53 36.14 -35.72
N ASP A 103 11.04 35.92 -36.93
CA ASP A 103 11.77 34.74 -37.38
C ASP A 103 13.03 34.53 -36.52
N THR A 104 13.05 33.50 -35.68
CA THR A 104 14.29 32.93 -35.13
C THR A 104 14.16 31.42 -34.95
N ALA A 105 14.72 30.69 -35.92
CA ALA A 105 15.40 29.40 -35.76
C ALA A 105 14.87 28.45 -34.68
N ASP A 106 13.92 27.61 -35.10
CA ASP A 106 13.47 26.43 -34.38
C ASP A 106 14.57 25.37 -34.42
N THR A 107 15.51 25.45 -33.47
CA THR A 107 16.29 24.28 -33.07
C THR A 107 15.44 23.54 -32.05
N ASP A 108 14.74 22.51 -32.53
CA ASP A 108 14.21 21.37 -31.76
C ASP A 108 15.37 20.72 -30.98
N ALA A 109 15.80 21.37 -29.91
CA ALA A 109 16.36 20.71 -28.77
C ALA A 109 15.15 20.41 -27.88
N THR A 110 14.60 19.21 -28.04
CA THR A 110 13.87 18.56 -26.97
C THR A 110 14.85 18.46 -25.80
N GLU A 111 14.92 19.52 -24.99
CA GLU A 111 15.51 19.48 -23.67
C GLU A 111 14.64 18.49 -22.90
N ASP A 112 15.09 17.25 -22.96
CA ASP A 112 14.81 16.21 -21.99
C ASP A 112 15.28 16.76 -20.64
N THR A 113 14.46 17.63 -20.07
CA THR A 113 14.51 18.09 -18.69
C THR A 113 13.94 16.96 -17.84
N GLY A 114 14.48 15.75 -18.04
CA GLY A 114 14.49 14.71 -17.04
C GLY A 114 15.20 15.31 -15.83
N THR A 115 14.44 16.03 -15.01
CA THR A 115 14.85 16.35 -13.66
C THR A 115 15.16 15.01 -13.05
N ASP A 116 16.44 14.76 -12.76
CA ASP A 116 16.88 13.59 -12.02
C ASP A 116 16.11 13.58 -10.70
N GLN A 117 14.96 12.91 -10.69
CA GLN A 117 14.09 12.85 -9.54
C GLN A 117 14.83 12.01 -8.51
N THR A 118 15.24 12.67 -7.43
CA THR A 118 15.90 11.99 -6.32
C THR A 118 14.83 11.35 -5.45
N TRP A 119 14.92 10.03 -5.31
CA TRP A 119 14.03 9.23 -4.48
C TRP A 119 14.68 8.92 -3.12
N PRO A 120 13.90 8.78 -2.04
CA PRO A 120 12.48 9.15 -1.93
C PRO A 120 12.26 10.66 -2.09
N LEU A 121 11.04 11.06 -2.45
CA LEU A 121 10.63 12.47 -2.34
C LEU A 121 10.75 12.95 -0.88
N GLU A 122 10.91 14.26 -0.71
CA GLU A 122 10.94 14.88 0.61
C GLU A 122 9.61 14.65 1.35
N GLY A 123 9.68 14.56 2.68
CA GLY A 123 8.52 14.33 3.55
C GLY A 123 8.94 13.99 4.98
N ALA A 124 7.98 13.62 5.83
CA ALA A 124 8.20 13.27 7.23
C ALA A 124 9.21 12.13 7.40
N GLY A 125 10.20 12.30 8.27
CA GLY A 125 11.16 11.25 8.59
C GLY A 125 12.08 10.79 7.44
N THR A 126 12.93 9.82 7.74
CA THR A 126 13.86 9.20 6.78
C THR A 126 13.27 7.91 6.26
N LEU A 127 13.06 7.83 4.93
CA LEU A 127 12.52 6.65 4.26
C LEU A 127 13.63 5.92 3.49
N THR A 128 13.72 4.60 3.67
CA THR A 128 14.70 3.74 2.98
C THR A 128 14.09 2.41 2.55
N GLY A 129 14.79 1.63 1.73
CA GLY A 129 14.36 0.29 1.28
C GLY A 129 13.93 0.26 -0.20
N SER A 130 12.90 -0.51 -0.51
CA SER A 130 12.25 -0.60 -1.82
C SER A 130 11.57 0.71 -2.17
N CYS A 131 12.32 1.61 -2.81
CA CYS A 131 11.87 2.95 -3.15
C CYS A 131 12.49 3.41 -4.47
N GLY A 132 11.73 4.14 -5.29
CA GLY A 132 12.21 4.78 -6.50
C GLY A 132 11.64 4.19 -7.77
N ASP A 133 10.34 4.34 -7.95
CA ASP A 133 9.60 4.00 -9.17
C ASP A 133 9.73 2.51 -9.56
N ILE A 134 9.44 1.64 -8.58
CA ILE A 134 9.46 0.19 -8.76
C ILE A 134 8.13 -0.28 -9.39
N LEU A 135 7.02 0.35 -9.03
CA LEU A 135 5.65 -0.03 -9.41
C LEU A 135 5.24 0.52 -10.79
N THR A 136 6.10 0.28 -11.79
CA THR A 136 5.84 0.65 -13.18
C THR A 136 4.57 -0.03 -13.75
N PRO A 137 3.97 0.48 -14.86
CA PRO A 137 2.78 -0.12 -15.47
C PRO A 137 2.95 -1.59 -15.86
N ALA A 138 4.18 -1.99 -16.23
CA ALA A 138 4.48 -3.38 -16.56
C ALA A 138 4.41 -4.29 -15.34
N ILE A 139 4.92 -3.83 -14.20
CA ILE A 139 4.80 -4.54 -12.93
C ILE A 139 3.35 -4.59 -12.50
N LEU A 140 2.63 -3.46 -12.53
CA LEU A 140 1.23 -3.38 -12.12
C LEU A 140 0.30 -4.28 -12.97
N ALA A 141 0.62 -4.49 -14.25
CA ALA A 141 -0.14 -5.39 -15.12
C ALA A 141 0.20 -6.88 -14.96
N ASP A 142 1.32 -7.23 -14.29
CA ASP A 142 1.71 -8.61 -14.03
C ASP A 142 0.95 -9.16 -12.80
N PRO A 143 0.15 -10.22 -12.92
CA PRO A 143 -0.62 -10.77 -11.79
C PRO A 143 0.25 -11.53 -10.77
N THR A 144 1.57 -11.59 -10.97
CA THR A 144 2.49 -12.24 -10.03
C THR A 144 2.52 -11.46 -8.71
N PRO A 145 2.23 -12.09 -7.56
CA PRO A 145 2.25 -11.42 -6.27
C PRO A 145 3.67 -10.93 -5.95
N LEU A 146 3.76 -9.73 -5.38
CA LEU A 146 5.02 -9.03 -5.13
C LEU A 146 5.08 -8.62 -3.66
N LEU A 147 6.27 -8.69 -3.05
CA LEU A 147 6.55 -8.13 -1.73
C LEU A 147 7.58 -7.01 -1.90
N LEU A 148 7.27 -5.84 -1.37
CA LEU A 148 8.16 -4.69 -1.24
C LEU A 148 8.30 -4.33 0.24
N GLN A 149 9.47 -3.82 0.61
CA GLN A 149 9.74 -3.46 2.01
C GLN A 149 10.47 -2.13 2.11
N THR A 150 10.00 -1.28 3.02
CA THR A 150 10.64 -0.02 3.40
C THR A 150 10.80 0.11 4.91
N GLU A 151 11.65 1.04 5.32
CA GLU A 151 11.77 1.50 6.70
C GLU A 151 11.56 3.01 6.74
N LEU A 152 10.67 3.47 7.64
CA LEU A 152 10.40 4.88 7.91
C LEU A 152 10.82 5.22 9.35
N ASP A 153 11.89 5.99 9.49
CA ASP A 153 12.33 6.53 10.78
C ASP A 153 11.76 7.95 10.96
N LEU A 154 10.75 8.08 11.83
CA LEU A 154 10.11 9.36 12.17
C LEU A 154 10.96 10.23 13.11
N GLY A 155 12.09 9.70 13.61
CA GLY A 155 12.95 10.40 14.56
C GLY A 155 12.23 10.75 15.87
N ALA A 156 12.72 11.78 16.56
CA ALA A 156 12.20 12.20 17.86
C ALA A 156 10.98 13.13 17.78
N GLU A 157 10.67 13.66 16.60
CA GLU A 157 9.52 14.55 16.39
C GLU A 157 8.24 13.75 16.15
N GLY A 158 8.37 12.54 15.60
CA GLY A 158 7.26 11.62 15.34
C GLY A 158 6.44 12.01 14.12
N PHE A 159 5.16 11.63 14.13
CA PHE A 159 4.20 11.98 13.09
C PHE A 159 3.84 13.47 13.16
N ASP A 160 4.03 14.20 12.06
CA ASP A 160 3.71 15.62 11.95
C ASP A 160 2.78 15.90 10.75
N PRO A 161 1.50 16.22 10.97
CA PRO A 161 0.55 16.48 9.90
C PRO A 161 0.88 17.72 9.06
N ASP A 162 1.72 18.65 9.57
CA ASP A 162 2.12 19.86 8.83
C ASP A 162 3.17 19.56 7.74
N THR A 163 3.68 18.32 7.68
CA THR A 163 4.71 17.89 6.72
C THR A 163 4.18 16.96 5.63
N LEU A 164 2.88 16.71 5.61
CA LEU A 164 2.22 15.82 4.66
C LEU A 164 2.18 16.42 3.25
N SER A 165 2.14 15.54 2.25
CA SER A 165 1.77 15.93 0.91
C SER A 165 0.30 16.35 0.82
N GLU A 166 -0.14 16.82 -0.34
CA GLU A 166 -1.54 17.19 -0.58
C GLU A 166 -2.50 16.02 -0.32
N GLY A 167 -2.22 14.84 -0.87
CA GLY A 167 -3.04 13.65 -0.64
C GLY A 167 -2.95 13.12 0.80
N GLY A 168 -1.80 13.25 1.47
CA GLY A 168 -1.67 12.90 2.88
C GLY A 168 -2.53 13.81 3.76
N THR A 169 -2.55 15.11 3.46
CA THR A 169 -3.39 16.11 4.13
C THR A 169 -4.88 15.83 3.91
N GLU A 170 -5.26 15.40 2.70
CA GLU A 170 -6.64 15.02 2.38
C GLU A 170 -7.10 13.81 3.19
N ILE A 171 -6.34 12.70 3.17
CA ILE A 171 -6.62 11.51 4.01
C ILE A 171 -6.72 11.88 5.49
N TRP A 172 -5.80 12.71 5.98
CA TRP A 172 -5.82 13.19 7.36
C TRP A 172 -7.08 13.99 7.69
N THR A 173 -7.52 14.86 6.78
CA THR A 173 -8.64 15.79 6.99
C THR A 173 -10.00 15.10 6.87
N ASP A 174 -10.14 14.22 5.89
CA ASP A 174 -11.34 13.40 5.72
C ASP A 174 -11.55 12.44 6.90
N GLY A 175 -10.43 12.02 7.51
CA GLY A 175 -10.41 10.98 8.52
C GLY A 175 -10.78 9.63 7.92
N ASN A 176 -11.03 8.64 8.78
CA ASN A 176 -11.51 7.33 8.34
C ASN A 176 -12.96 7.11 8.78
N LEU A 177 -13.65 6.18 8.11
CA LEU A 177 -15.02 5.83 8.47
C LEU A 177 -15.08 4.88 9.68
N GLY A 178 -13.93 4.47 10.24
CA GLY A 178 -13.81 3.29 11.10
C GLY A 178 -13.01 3.38 12.41
N GLY A 179 -12.22 4.43 12.70
CA GLY A 179 -11.53 4.60 14.00
C GLY A 179 -10.05 5.00 13.97
N SER A 180 -9.20 4.29 14.73
CA SER A 180 -7.86 4.74 15.13
C SER A 180 -6.73 4.47 14.11
N SER A 181 -7.04 4.38 12.81
CA SER A 181 -6.07 4.04 11.75
C SER A 181 -5.69 5.20 10.83
N ALA A 182 -6.21 6.41 11.07
CA ALA A 182 -6.00 7.56 10.19
C ALA A 182 -4.50 7.83 9.96
N GLU A 183 -3.70 7.81 11.03
CA GLU A 183 -2.25 8.02 10.96
C GLU A 183 -1.55 6.93 10.13
N SER A 184 -1.95 5.66 10.26
CA SER A 184 -1.39 4.56 9.47
C SER A 184 -1.78 4.63 8.00
N GLU A 185 -3.00 5.09 7.70
CA GLU A 185 -3.45 5.31 6.32
C GLU A 185 -2.68 6.45 5.66
N VAL A 186 -2.48 7.55 6.37
CA VAL A 186 -1.62 8.66 5.93
C VAL A 186 -0.20 8.17 5.68
N VAL A 187 0.41 7.43 6.61
CA VAL A 187 1.77 6.91 6.42
C VAL A 187 1.85 5.95 5.23
N ALA A 188 0.87 5.05 5.06
CA ALA A 188 0.81 4.16 3.92
C ALA A 188 0.76 4.92 2.59
N TYR A 189 -0.02 6.00 2.53
CA TYR A 189 -0.07 6.87 1.36
C TYR A 189 1.23 7.64 1.16
N GLU A 190 1.79 8.26 2.20
CA GLU A 190 3.03 9.04 2.12
C GLU A 190 4.22 8.19 1.64
N VAL A 191 4.28 6.91 2.04
CA VAL A 191 5.31 5.98 1.52
C VAL A 191 5.13 5.78 0.00
N LEU A 192 3.90 5.55 -0.48
CA LEU A 192 3.64 5.38 -1.91
C LEU A 192 3.86 6.68 -2.70
N TYR A 193 3.43 7.82 -2.17
CA TYR A 193 3.71 9.13 -2.76
C TYR A 193 5.22 9.35 -2.88
N ARG A 194 5.97 9.10 -1.81
CA ARG A 194 7.40 9.39 -1.77
C ARG A 194 8.26 8.38 -2.50
N CYS A 195 7.82 7.14 -2.71
CA CYS A 195 8.60 6.13 -3.40
C CYS A 195 8.17 5.87 -4.84
N GLU A 196 6.91 6.17 -5.17
CA GLU A 196 6.29 5.77 -6.44
C GLU A 196 5.51 6.94 -7.08
N ALA A 197 5.62 8.16 -6.54
CA ALA A 197 4.88 9.35 -7.00
C ALA A 197 3.36 9.12 -7.09
N ALA A 198 2.82 8.30 -6.18
CA ALA A 198 1.39 8.00 -6.11
C ALA A 198 0.57 9.28 -5.98
N THR A 199 -0.48 9.39 -6.79
CA THR A 199 -1.46 10.48 -6.67
C THR A 199 -2.73 9.93 -6.02
N LEU A 200 -3.18 10.55 -4.93
CA LEU A 200 -4.47 10.21 -4.33
C LEU A 200 -5.59 10.53 -5.33
N LEU A 201 -6.47 9.56 -5.56
CA LEU A 201 -7.68 9.77 -6.37
C LEU A 201 -8.91 9.93 -5.50
N LYS A 202 -9.04 9.09 -4.47
CA LYS A 202 -10.21 9.03 -3.57
C LYS A 202 -9.86 8.43 -2.21
N THR A 203 -10.44 8.95 -1.14
CA THR A 203 -10.46 8.32 0.19
C THR A 203 -11.57 7.25 0.31
N GLU A 204 -11.58 6.43 1.37
CA GLU A 204 -12.59 5.37 1.59
C GLU A 204 -14.03 5.91 1.46
N GLY A 205 -14.28 7.13 1.93
CA GLY A 205 -15.58 7.79 1.89
C GLY A 205 -16.05 8.23 0.52
N GLU A 206 -15.12 8.38 -0.42
CA GLU A 206 -15.37 8.90 -1.77
C GLU A 206 -15.44 7.78 -2.82
N ILE A 207 -14.85 6.63 -2.53
CA ILE A 207 -14.94 5.44 -3.37
C ILE A 207 -16.39 4.95 -3.38
N VAL A 208 -16.94 4.77 -4.58
CA VAL A 208 -18.30 4.28 -4.78
C VAL A 208 -18.32 2.77 -4.70
N TYR A 209 -19.06 2.23 -3.73
CA TYR A 209 -19.27 0.80 -3.55
C TYR A 209 -20.70 0.38 -3.92
N ARG A 210 -20.84 -0.83 -4.49
CA ARG A 210 -22.12 -1.44 -4.85
C ARG A 210 -22.92 -1.84 -3.61
N ASP A 211 -22.26 -2.40 -2.61
CA ASP A 211 -22.81 -2.71 -1.30
C ASP A 211 -22.13 -1.85 -0.24
N PRO A 212 -22.82 -0.82 0.32
CA PRO A 212 -22.26 0.02 1.37
C PRO A 212 -21.86 -0.72 2.65
N GLY A 213 -22.41 -1.91 2.90
CA GLY A 213 -22.08 -2.76 4.05
C GLY A 213 -21.06 -3.86 3.74
N GLY A 214 -20.57 -3.94 2.50
CA GLY A 214 -19.57 -4.91 2.07
C GLY A 214 -18.14 -4.54 2.51
N LYS A 215 -17.17 -5.37 2.13
CA LYS A 215 -15.75 -5.07 2.31
C LYS A 215 -15.35 -3.87 1.45
N LYS A 216 -14.48 -3.02 2.00
CA LYS A 216 -14.01 -1.78 1.40
C LYS A 216 -12.48 -1.71 1.42
N THR A 217 -11.96 -0.65 0.85
CA THR A 217 -10.54 -0.36 0.64
C THR A 217 -10.30 1.05 1.14
N ASP A 218 -9.19 1.26 1.85
CA ASP A 218 -8.98 2.50 2.59
C ASP A 218 -8.80 3.72 1.68
N PHE A 219 -8.12 3.56 0.54
CA PHE A 219 -8.05 4.62 -0.46
C PHE A 219 -7.69 4.10 -1.86
N LEU A 220 -7.85 4.96 -2.86
CA LEU A 220 -7.56 4.70 -4.27
C LEU A 220 -6.48 5.67 -4.73
N VAL A 221 -5.41 5.14 -5.33
CA VAL A 221 -4.33 5.94 -5.91
C VAL A 221 -4.19 5.71 -7.41
N GLU A 222 -3.53 6.65 -8.08
CA GLU A 222 -2.95 6.48 -9.40
C GLU A 222 -1.44 6.30 -9.29
N LEU A 223 -0.92 5.24 -9.92
CA LEU A 223 0.50 4.95 -10.10
C LEU A 223 0.75 4.82 -11.60
N ASP A 224 1.52 5.73 -12.19
CA ASP A 224 1.80 5.78 -13.63
C ASP A 224 0.55 5.61 -14.53
N GLY A 225 -0.52 6.35 -14.21
CA GLY A 225 -1.79 6.29 -14.93
C GLY A 225 -2.62 5.04 -14.68
N THR A 226 -2.21 4.18 -13.75
CA THR A 226 -2.93 2.96 -13.36
C THR A 226 -3.60 3.15 -12.01
N ARG A 227 -4.91 2.88 -11.94
CA ARG A 227 -5.66 2.90 -10.67
C ARG A 227 -5.35 1.66 -9.84
N VAL A 228 -4.97 1.88 -8.59
CA VAL A 228 -4.62 0.82 -7.64
C VAL A 228 -5.33 1.08 -6.33
N GLY A 229 -6.13 0.11 -5.87
CA GLY A 229 -6.72 0.17 -4.54
C GLY A 229 -5.64 -0.09 -3.48
N VAL A 230 -5.76 0.54 -2.32
CA VAL A 230 -4.82 0.34 -1.21
C VAL A 230 -5.60 0.02 0.06
N SER A 231 -5.34 -1.15 0.62
CA SER A 231 -5.82 -1.53 1.95
C SER A 231 -4.68 -1.44 2.95
N VAL A 232 -4.96 -1.01 4.17
CA VAL A 232 -3.99 -0.74 5.22
C VAL A 232 -4.26 -1.65 6.41
N THR A 233 -3.18 -2.18 6.97
CA THR A 233 -3.25 -2.91 8.24
C THR A 233 -2.00 -2.64 9.05
N ARG A 234 -2.09 -2.92 10.35
CA ARG A 234 -1.00 -2.75 11.29
C ARG A 234 -0.50 -4.11 11.75
N ALA A 235 0.81 -4.31 11.73
CA ALA A 235 1.47 -5.48 12.30
C ALA A 235 2.09 -5.08 13.64
N VAL A 236 1.35 -5.32 14.72
CA VAL A 236 1.74 -4.99 16.10
C VAL A 236 1.21 -6.05 17.07
N GLY A 237 2.03 -6.45 18.04
CA GLY A 237 1.65 -7.32 19.16
C GLY A 237 1.26 -6.53 20.41
N TRP A 238 0.51 -7.16 21.33
CA TRP A 238 0.30 -6.62 22.68
C TRP A 238 0.58 -7.65 23.77
N PRO A 239 1.40 -7.34 24.80
CA PRO A 239 2.24 -6.14 24.97
C PRO A 239 3.18 -5.86 23.80
N ARG A 240 3.48 -4.59 23.49
CA ARG A 240 4.31 -4.22 22.33
C ARG A 240 5.74 -4.76 22.45
N GLU A 241 6.21 -5.00 23.68
CA GLU A 241 7.52 -5.55 23.97
C GLU A 241 7.60 -7.07 23.77
N ASP A 242 6.46 -7.75 23.64
CA ASP A 242 6.46 -9.18 23.35
C ASP A 242 6.77 -9.41 21.86
N PRO A 243 7.59 -10.43 21.52
CA PRO A 243 7.92 -10.71 20.13
C PRO A 243 6.66 -10.97 19.29
N TYR A 244 6.49 -10.20 18.22
CA TYR A 244 5.46 -10.46 17.22
C TYR A 244 5.84 -11.66 16.36
N THR A 245 5.07 -12.73 16.48
CA THR A 245 5.42 -14.02 15.91
C THR A 245 5.00 -14.15 14.46
N THR A 246 5.67 -15.05 13.72
CA THR A 246 5.26 -15.44 12.37
C THR A 246 3.84 -16.02 12.34
N GLU A 247 3.38 -16.69 13.40
CA GLU A 247 2.01 -17.21 13.50
C GLU A 247 0.97 -16.07 13.52
N GLN A 248 1.18 -15.06 14.36
CA GLN A 248 0.33 -13.86 14.40
C GLN A 248 0.33 -13.13 13.05
N ALA A 249 1.51 -12.98 12.44
CA ALA A 249 1.64 -12.42 11.10
C ALA A 249 0.91 -13.24 10.03
N THR A 250 0.93 -14.57 10.13
CA THR A 250 0.22 -15.46 9.19
C THR A 250 -1.29 -15.31 9.32
N ASP A 251 -1.81 -15.27 10.55
CA ASP A 251 -3.24 -15.05 10.81
C ASP A 251 -3.69 -13.69 10.28
N LEU A 252 -2.90 -12.63 10.53
CA LEU A 252 -3.17 -11.28 10.03
C LEU A 252 -3.23 -11.25 8.49
N LEU A 253 -2.20 -11.79 7.83
CA LEU A 253 -2.14 -11.76 6.36
C LEU A 253 -3.24 -12.63 5.74
N ALA A 254 -3.53 -13.81 6.28
CA ALA A 254 -4.58 -14.67 5.75
C ALA A 254 -5.98 -14.02 5.83
N ASP A 255 -6.28 -13.32 6.92
CA ASP A 255 -7.51 -12.55 7.07
C ASP A 255 -7.57 -11.39 6.05
N LYS A 256 -6.52 -10.56 6.03
CA LYS A 256 -6.50 -9.35 5.18
C LYS A 256 -6.46 -9.66 3.68
N LEU A 257 -5.67 -10.63 3.25
CA LEU A 257 -5.63 -11.06 1.85
C LEU A 257 -6.94 -11.73 1.42
N GLY A 258 -7.68 -12.35 2.35
CA GLY A 258 -9.01 -12.88 2.10
C GLY A 258 -10.06 -11.80 1.82
N ASP A 259 -9.88 -10.59 2.37
CA ASP A 259 -10.79 -9.46 2.18
C ASP A 259 -10.59 -8.73 0.84
N ILE A 260 -9.38 -8.75 0.27
CA ILE A 260 -9.01 -8.08 -0.99
C ILE A 260 -9.91 -8.43 -2.19
N PRO A 261 -10.16 -9.72 -2.51
CA PRO A 261 -11.04 -10.05 -3.62
C PRO A 261 -12.50 -9.63 -3.34
N LEU A 262 -12.90 -9.53 -2.06
CA LEU A 262 -14.24 -9.08 -1.67
C LEU A 262 -14.41 -7.57 -1.86
N SER A 263 -13.41 -6.77 -1.47
CA SER A 263 -13.44 -5.31 -1.67
C SER A 263 -13.35 -4.95 -3.16
N SER A 264 -12.49 -5.63 -3.91
CA SER A 264 -12.34 -5.47 -5.37
C SER A 264 -13.62 -5.85 -6.13
N ALA A 265 -14.39 -6.83 -5.66
CA ALA A 265 -15.70 -7.16 -6.23
C ALA A 265 -16.80 -6.14 -5.87
N ASN A 266 -16.63 -5.42 -4.77
CA ASN A 266 -17.63 -4.49 -4.24
C ASN A 266 -17.56 -3.09 -4.87
N VAL A 267 -16.40 -2.65 -5.37
CA VAL A 267 -16.26 -1.31 -5.98
C VAL A 267 -17.11 -1.15 -7.25
N ALA A 268 -17.71 0.03 -7.45
CA ALA A 268 -18.43 0.38 -8.66
C ALA A 268 -17.50 0.49 -9.87
N GLU A 269 -18.05 0.43 -11.09
CA GLU A 269 -17.24 0.44 -12.31
C GLU A 269 -16.45 1.74 -12.50
N GLU A 270 -16.99 2.87 -12.04
CA GLU A 270 -16.34 4.18 -12.13
C GLU A 270 -15.04 4.30 -11.31
N ASP A 271 -14.93 3.52 -10.22
CA ASP A 271 -13.77 3.55 -9.31
C ASP A 271 -12.98 2.23 -9.32
N ALA A 272 -13.29 1.33 -10.26
CA ALA A 272 -12.67 0.01 -10.31
C ALA A 272 -11.16 0.10 -10.59
N TRP A 273 -10.38 -0.65 -9.81
CA TRP A 273 -8.97 -0.91 -10.01
C TRP A 273 -8.74 -2.32 -10.57
N SER A 274 -7.59 -2.51 -11.22
CA SER A 274 -7.18 -3.84 -11.72
C SER A 274 -6.28 -4.59 -10.74
N ARG A 275 -5.75 -3.91 -9.72
CA ARG A 275 -4.83 -4.48 -8.75
C ARG A 275 -4.92 -3.76 -7.42
N GLN A 276 -4.55 -4.44 -6.34
CA GLN A 276 -4.59 -3.91 -4.98
C GLN A 276 -3.25 -4.09 -4.27
N ILE A 277 -2.88 -3.08 -3.48
CA ILE A 277 -1.79 -3.11 -2.52
C ILE A 277 -2.39 -3.39 -1.13
N LEU A 278 -1.79 -4.33 -0.40
CA LEU A 278 -1.94 -4.41 1.05
C LEU A 278 -0.72 -3.75 1.69
N SER A 279 -0.91 -2.53 2.21
CA SER A 279 0.11 -1.81 2.95
C SER A 279 0.08 -2.23 4.42
N VAL A 280 1.21 -2.71 4.93
CA VAL A 280 1.39 -3.17 6.31
C VAL A 280 2.33 -2.23 7.03
N ILE A 281 1.79 -1.48 8.00
CA ILE A 281 2.59 -0.65 8.91
C ILE A 281 3.04 -1.53 10.08
N ALA A 282 4.34 -1.83 10.15
CA ALA A 282 4.91 -2.82 11.06
C ALA A 282 5.72 -2.16 12.18
N TYR A 283 5.39 -2.49 13.43
CA TYR A 283 6.02 -1.89 14.61
C TYR A 283 7.45 -2.40 14.73
N GLU A 284 8.45 -1.60 14.37
CA GLU A 284 9.85 -2.00 14.27
C GLU A 284 10.20 -3.06 13.18
N PRO A 285 11.48 -3.14 12.76
CA PRO A 285 11.92 -4.10 11.74
C PRO A 285 11.68 -5.58 12.08
N GLY A 286 11.61 -5.93 13.36
CA GLY A 286 11.33 -7.31 13.80
C GLY A 286 9.92 -7.78 13.39
N HIS A 287 8.94 -6.89 13.39
CA HIS A 287 7.57 -7.22 12.98
C HIS A 287 7.47 -7.37 11.46
N ALA A 288 8.19 -6.53 10.70
CA ALA A 288 8.30 -6.67 9.25
C ALA A 288 8.91 -8.02 8.86
N THR A 289 9.97 -8.47 9.56
CA THR A 289 10.57 -9.80 9.36
C THR A 289 9.56 -10.93 9.58
N SER A 290 8.69 -10.80 10.58
CA SER A 290 7.62 -11.78 10.83
C SER A 290 6.56 -11.78 9.72
N ILE A 291 6.23 -10.61 9.15
CA ILE A 291 5.33 -10.47 8.01
C ILE A 291 5.92 -11.10 6.74
N GLU A 292 7.19 -10.87 6.43
CA GLU A 292 7.89 -11.52 5.31
C GLU A 292 7.90 -13.05 5.46
N SER A 293 8.25 -13.52 6.67
CA SER A 293 8.26 -14.95 6.97
C SER A 293 6.87 -15.57 6.82
N ALA A 294 5.82 -14.85 7.23
CA ALA A 294 4.44 -15.30 7.08
C ALA A 294 4.03 -15.33 5.61
N TRP A 295 4.36 -14.28 4.84
CA TRP A 295 4.10 -14.21 3.41
C TRP A 295 4.68 -15.44 2.70
N ASP A 296 5.93 -15.81 2.98
CA ASP A 296 6.59 -16.98 2.40
C ASP A 296 5.89 -18.32 2.69
N LEU A 297 5.17 -18.42 3.81
CA LEU A 297 4.39 -19.60 4.17
C LEU A 297 3.01 -19.67 3.49
N LEU A 298 2.48 -18.54 3.04
CA LEU A 298 1.18 -18.48 2.36
C LEU A 298 1.25 -19.11 0.97
N THR A 299 0.18 -19.79 0.59
CA THR A 299 0.07 -20.37 -0.75
C THR A 299 -0.21 -19.29 -1.80
N PRO A 300 0.12 -19.54 -3.08
CA PRO A 300 -0.19 -18.58 -4.16
C PRO A 300 -1.68 -18.22 -4.23
N GLU A 301 -2.58 -19.14 -3.87
CA GLU A 301 -4.02 -18.89 -3.85
C GLU A 301 -4.43 -17.84 -2.81
N VAL A 302 -3.75 -17.78 -1.65
CA VAL A 302 -4.02 -16.77 -0.62
C VAL A 302 -3.41 -15.43 -1.01
N ARG A 303 -2.19 -15.43 -1.58
CA ARG A 303 -1.52 -14.19 -2.02
C ARG A 303 -2.25 -13.52 -3.20
N GLY A 304 -2.89 -14.32 -4.05
CA GLY A 304 -3.55 -13.84 -5.26
C GLY A 304 -2.58 -13.09 -6.16
N ASP A 305 -3.01 -11.95 -6.68
CA ASP A 305 -2.22 -10.98 -7.44
C ASP A 305 -1.82 -9.74 -6.61
N THR A 306 -1.98 -9.80 -5.30
CA THR A 306 -1.76 -8.67 -4.39
C THR A 306 -0.29 -8.27 -4.32
N ILE A 307 -0.04 -6.98 -4.22
CA ILE A 307 1.27 -6.43 -3.83
C ILE A 307 1.24 -6.22 -2.32
N LEU A 308 2.11 -6.90 -1.59
CA LEU A 308 2.33 -6.65 -0.18
C LEU A 308 3.41 -5.58 -0.03
N PHE A 309 3.07 -4.44 0.57
CA PHE A 309 4.01 -3.35 0.83
C PHE A 309 4.20 -3.23 2.34
N VAL A 310 5.36 -3.61 2.86
CA VAL A 310 5.62 -3.63 4.31
C VAL A 310 6.50 -2.44 4.67
N THR A 311 6.02 -1.57 5.56
CA THR A 311 6.81 -0.46 6.08
C THR A 311 7.06 -0.67 7.57
N ALA A 312 8.31 -0.94 7.93
CA ALA A 312 8.71 -0.91 9.34
C ALA A 312 8.86 0.54 9.80
N THR A 313 8.33 0.87 10.98
CA THR A 313 8.45 2.21 11.56
C THR A 313 9.44 2.23 12.72
N LEU A 314 10.17 3.34 12.84
CA LEU A 314 11.11 3.63 13.93
C LEU A 314 10.92 5.07 14.43
N GLY A 315 11.46 5.35 15.62
CA GLY A 315 11.37 6.67 16.25
C GLY A 315 10.14 6.81 17.13
N GLU A 316 9.57 8.01 17.20
CA GLU A 316 8.31 8.29 17.91
C GLU A 316 7.11 7.94 17.02
N ASP A 317 6.78 6.65 16.94
CA ASP A 317 5.75 6.09 16.05
C ASP A 317 4.50 5.59 16.78
N ASP A 318 4.38 5.88 18.07
CA ASP A 318 3.29 5.41 18.94
C ASP A 318 1.89 5.72 18.39
N ALA A 319 1.75 6.88 17.73
CA ALA A 319 0.48 7.35 17.16
C ALA A 319 -0.05 6.45 16.04
N LEU A 320 0.81 5.61 15.43
CA LEU A 320 0.41 4.75 14.33
C LEU A 320 -0.37 3.50 14.81
N TYR A 321 -0.24 3.08 16.08
CA TYR A 321 -0.67 1.75 16.57
C TYR A 321 -1.68 1.79 17.72
#